data_AF-A0A2A3YBE3-F1
#
_entry.id   AF-A0A2A3YBE3-F1
#
_cell.length_a   1.000
_cell.length_b   1.000
_cell.length_c   1.000
_cell.angle_alpha   90.00
_cell.angle_beta   90.00
_cell.angle_gamma   90.00
#
_symmetry.space_group_name_H-M   'P 1'
#
loop_
_entity.id
_entity.type
_entity.pdbx_description
1 polymer ?
#
loop_
_entity_poly.entity_id
_entity_poly.type
_entity_poly.pdbx_seq_one_letter_code
_entity_poly.pdbx_strand_id
1 'polypeptide(L)'
;MHIHNSPIRRDEPWLEAIALFRAAHESNHQMAHTILSTSVEAETVMHHLLRLLSVYLRGESPSKIEHFISASHRAGPPPQTPPPFMP
;
A
#
# COMPACT_ATOMS: atom_id res chain seq x y z
N MET A 1 -10.34 -3.91 38.79
CA MET A 1 -10.57 -3.43 37.41
C MET A 1 -9.26 -3.65 36.65
N HIS A 2 -9.08 -4.85 36.07
CA HIS A 2 -7.85 -5.19 35.35
C HIS A 2 -7.97 -4.68 33.92
N ILE A 3 -7.20 -3.64 33.60
CA ILE A 3 -6.99 -3.22 32.21
C ILE A 3 -6.07 -4.27 31.61
N HIS A 4 -6.62 -5.21 30.84
CA HIS A 4 -5.81 -6.06 29.98
C HIS A 4 -5.20 -5.19 28.90
N ASN A 5 -3.96 -4.77 29.14
CA ASN A 5 -3.05 -4.34 28.09
C ASN A 5 -2.85 -5.57 27.19
N SER A 6 -3.72 -5.72 26.18
CA SER A 6 -3.58 -6.78 25.20
C SER A 6 -2.26 -6.53 24.47
N PRO A 7 -1.36 -7.51 24.37
CA PRO A 7 -0.17 -7.33 23.55
C PRO A 7 -0.67 -7.04 22.14
N ILE A 8 -0.22 -5.92 21.54
CA ILE A 8 -0.36 -5.67 20.10
C ILE A 8 -0.07 -6.99 19.41
N ARG A 9 -1.07 -7.58 18.74
CA ARG A 9 -0.91 -8.92 18.19
C ARG A 9 0.15 -8.76 17.10
N ARG A 10 1.29 -9.45 17.22
CA ARG A 10 2.42 -9.32 16.29
C ARG A 10 2.04 -9.50 14.81
N ASP A 11 0.89 -10.11 14.53
CA ASP A 11 0.35 -10.35 13.20
C ASP A 11 -0.51 -9.19 12.65
N GLU A 12 -0.91 -8.20 13.46
CA GLU A 12 -1.78 -7.09 13.05
C GLU A 12 -1.17 -6.26 11.92
N PRO A 13 0.10 -5.79 12.00
CA PRO A 13 0.71 -5.03 10.91
C PRO A 13 0.91 -5.86 9.63
N TRP A 14 1.04 -7.18 9.76
CA TRP A 14 1.17 -8.07 8.59
C TRP A 14 -0.17 -8.23 7.85
N LEU A 15 -1.27 -8.40 8.60
CA LEU A 15 -2.62 -8.47 8.02
C LEU A 15 -3.02 -7.14 7.37
N GLU A 16 -2.71 -6.01 7.99
CA GLU A 16 -2.93 -4.68 7.40
C GLU A 16 -2.13 -4.49 6.11
N ALA A 17 -0.90 -4.99 6.03
CA ALA A 17 -0.10 -4.94 4.81
C ALA A 17 -0.68 -5.79 3.67
N ILE A 18 -1.24 -6.96 3.99
CA ILE A 18 -1.96 -7.80 3.01
C ILE A 18 -3.24 -7.07 2.52
N ALA A 19 -3.98 -6.46 3.44
CA ALA A 19 -5.17 -5.67 3.10
C ALA A 19 -4.81 -4.46 2.22
N LEU A 20 -3.70 -3.79 2.52
CA LEU A 20 -3.16 -2.68 1.74
C LEU A 20 -2.75 -3.12 0.33
N PHE A 21 -2.06 -4.26 0.20
CA PHE A 21 -1.71 -4.83 -1.09
C PHE A 21 -2.96 -5.16 -1.93
N ARG A 22 -4.00 -5.74 -1.31
CA ARG A 22 -5.29 -6.01 -1.96
C ARG A 22 -5.96 -4.73 -2.43
N ALA A 23 -6.03 -3.71 -1.58
CA ALA A 23 -6.60 -2.42 -1.94
C ALA A 23 -5.85 -1.77 -3.12
N ALA A 24 -4.51 -1.86 -3.14
CA ALA A 24 -3.71 -1.37 -4.27
C ALA A 24 -3.98 -2.16 -5.57
N HIS A 25 -4.06 -3.49 -5.50
CA HIS A 25 -4.41 -4.34 -6.65
C HIS A 25 -5.80 -3.99 -7.22
N GLU A 26 -6.76 -3.67 -6.35
CA GLU A 26 -8.12 -3.28 -6.73
C GLU A 26 -8.24 -1.79 -7.13
N SER A 27 -7.13 -1.04 -7.18
CA SER A 27 -7.12 0.41 -7.39
C SER A 27 -8.00 1.20 -6.40
N ASN A 28 -8.24 0.63 -5.21
CA ASN A 28 -9.05 1.23 -4.17
C ASN A 28 -8.19 2.14 -3.27
N HIS A 29 -7.82 3.29 -3.83
CA HIS A 29 -6.96 4.28 -3.17
C HIS A 29 -7.55 4.77 -1.83
N GLN A 30 -8.88 4.86 -1.72
CA GLN A 30 -9.55 5.28 -0.50
C GLN A 30 -9.33 4.28 0.64
N MET A 31 -9.51 2.98 0.36
CA MET A 31 -9.27 1.93 1.35
C MET A 31 -7.79 1.86 1.75
N ALA A 32 -6.88 1.96 0.77
CA ALA A 32 -5.45 1.99 1.03
C ALA A 32 -5.07 3.16 1.96
N HIS A 33 -5.61 4.35 1.70
CA HIS A 33 -5.42 5.52 2.57
C HIS A 33 -6.01 5.29 3.97
N THR A 34 -7.24 4.76 4.07
CA THR A 34 -7.89 4.48 5.36
C THR A 34 -7.04 3.54 6.21
N ILE A 35 -6.53 2.45 5.64
CA ILE A 35 -5.65 1.50 6.34
C ILE A 35 -4.42 2.22 6.90
N LEU A 36 -3.71 3.01 6.08
CA LEU A 36 -2.51 3.73 6.52
C LEU A 36 -2.81 4.80 7.59
N SER A 37 -3.95 5.49 7.47
CA SER A 37 -4.33 6.58 8.40
C SER A 37 -4.83 6.08 9.77
N THR A 38 -5.29 4.83 9.84
CA THR A 38 -5.87 4.25 11.06
C THR A 38 -4.98 3.20 11.71
N SER A 39 -3.95 2.72 11.02
CA SER A 39 -2.97 1.79 11.56
C SER A 39 -2.18 2.42 12.71
N VAL A 40 -2.02 1.65 13.78
CA VAL A 40 -1.19 2.02 14.95
C VAL A 40 0.30 2.02 14.59
N GLU A 41 0.71 1.20 13.61
CA GLU A 41 2.10 1.02 13.18
C GLU A 41 2.25 1.16 11.66
N ALA A 42 1.79 2.27 11.10
CA ALA A 42 1.76 2.50 9.66
C ALA A 42 3.12 2.30 8.96
N GLU A 43 4.24 2.64 9.63
CA GLU A 43 5.59 2.41 9.11
C GLU A 43 5.91 0.90 9.00
N THR A 44 5.56 0.11 10.02
CA THR A 44 5.71 -1.35 10.01
C THR A 44 4.83 -1.99 8.93
N VAL A 45 3.59 -1.51 8.75
CA VAL A 45 2.70 -1.94 7.66
C VAL A 45 3.33 -1.68 6.29
N MET A 46 3.92 -0.50 6.10
CA MET A 46 4.62 -0.16 4.85
C MET A 46 5.83 -1.06 4.61
N HIS A 47 6.63 -1.34 5.66
CA HIS A 47 7.75 -2.28 5.55
C HIS A 47 7.29 -3.67 5.12
N HIS A 48 6.20 -4.17 5.72
CA HIS A 48 5.60 -5.45 5.35
C HIS A 48 5.07 -5.45 3.91
N LEU A 49 4.49 -4.35 3.44
CA LEU A 49 4.09 -4.21 2.04
C LEU A 49 5.29 -4.32 1.09
N LEU A 50 6.41 -3.67 1.39
CA LEU A 50 7.64 -3.79 0.57
C LEU A 50 8.14 -5.23 0.50
N ARG A 51 8.00 -5.99 1.61
CA ARG A 51 8.34 -7.42 1.63
C ARG A 51 7.40 -8.24 0.75
N LEU A 52 6.09 -7.98 0.77
CA LEU A 52 5.12 -8.61 -0.13
C LEU A 52 5.44 -8.31 -1.60
N LEU A 53 5.74 -7.06 -1.94
CA LEU A 53 6.13 -6.65 -3.29
C LEU A 53 7.41 -7.36 -3.74
N SER A 54 8.40 -7.51 -2.86
CA SER A 54 9.64 -8.24 -3.17
C SER A 54 9.38 -9.72 -3.49
N VAL A 55 8.39 -10.34 -2.83
CA VAL A 55 7.97 -11.72 -3.14
C VAL A 55 7.23 -11.78 -4.49
N TYR A 56 6.30 -10.86 -4.71
CA TYR A 56 5.51 -10.77 -5.95
C TYR A 56 6.41 -10.56 -7.18
N LEU A 57 7.35 -9.62 -7.10
CA LEU A 57 8.22 -9.23 -8.22
C LEU A 57 9.29 -10.29 -8.56
N ARG A 58 9.57 -11.26 -7.66
CA ARG A 58 10.62 -12.27 -7.87
C ARG A 58 10.39 -13.12 -9.12
N GLY A 59 9.14 -13.40 -9.47
CA GLY A 59 8.78 -14.23 -10.62
C GLY A 59 8.54 -13.46 -11.92
N GLU A 60 8.66 -12.13 -11.88
CA GLU A 60 8.28 -11.28 -13.00
C GLU A 60 9.41 -11.13 -14.02
N SER A 61 9.03 -10.99 -15.30
CA SER A 61 10.01 -10.76 -16.36
C SER A 61 10.73 -9.42 -16.16
N PRO A 62 12.07 -9.36 -16.26
CA PRO A 62 12.81 -8.10 -16.20
C PRO A 62 12.28 -7.06 -17.20
N SER A 63 11.93 -7.48 -18.42
CA SER A 63 11.42 -6.57 -19.45
C SER A 63 10.04 -5.98 -19.10
N LYS A 64 9.21 -6.73 -18.36
CA LYS A 64 7.89 -6.25 -17.90
C LYS A 64 8.06 -5.20 -16.81
N ILE A 65 9.01 -5.41 -15.89
CA ILE A 65 9.33 -4.45 -14.83
C ILE A 65 9.88 -3.15 -15.44
N GLU A 66 10.85 -3.23 -16.35
CA GLU A 66 11.41 -2.05 -17.02
C GLU A 66 10.36 -1.26 -17.81
N HIS A 67 9.47 -1.98 -18.52
CA HIS A 67 8.37 -1.34 -19.24
C HIS A 67 7.43 -0.59 -18.28
N PHE A 68 7.07 -1.23 -17.15
CA PHE A 68 6.25 -0.60 -16.13
C PHE A 68 6.91 0.68 -15.57
N ILE A 69 8.19 0.63 -15.19
CA ILE A 69 8.93 1.78 -14.66
C ILE A 69 8.96 2.94 -15.68
N SER A 70 9.24 2.63 -16.95
CA SER A 70 9.24 3.63 -18.03
C SER A 70 7.87 4.28 -18.21
N ALA A 71 6.80 3.47 -18.20
CA ALA A 71 5.43 3.98 -18.28
C ALA A 71 5.06 4.86 -17.06
N SER A 72 5.45 4.46 -15.85
CA SER A 72 5.22 5.24 -14.62
C SER A 72 5.92 6.60 -14.65
N HIS A 73 7.18 6.67 -15.12
CA HIS A 73 7.87 7.95 -15.28
C HIS A 73 7.16 8.88 -16.27
N ARG A 74 6.62 8.33 -17.35
CA ARG A 74 5.87 9.11 -18.35
C ARG A 74 4.51 9.59 -17.85
N ALA A 75 3.84 8.81 -17.00
CA ALA A 75 2.57 9.20 -16.41
C ALA A 75 2.73 10.37 -15.42
N GLY A 76 3.86 10.44 -14.71
CA GLY A 76 4.11 11.44 -13.68
C GLY A 76 3.28 11.22 -12.40
N PRO A 77 3.51 12.01 -11.35
CA PRO A 77 2.68 11.95 -10.15
C PRO A 77 1.24 12.38 -10.47
N PRO A 78 0.23 11.85 -9.76
CA PRO A 78 -1.14 12.35 -9.89
C PRO A 78 -1.18 13.87 -9.61
N PRO A 79 -2.04 14.63 -10.31
CA PRO A 79 -2.13 16.07 -10.13
C PRO A 79 -2.49 16.40 -8.68
N GLN A 80 -1.75 17.35 -8.07
CA GLN A 80 -1.94 17.73 -6.68
C GLN A 80 -3.23 18.53 -6.45
N THR A 81 -3.79 19.11 -7.52
CA THR A 81 -5.07 19.79 -7.50
C THR A 81 -6.11 18.92 -8.22
N PRO A 82 -7.31 18.72 -7.63
CA PRO A 82 -8.44 18.20 -8.39
C PRO A 82 -8.61 19.05 -9.64
N PRO A 83 -8.88 18.45 -10.82
CA PRO A 83 -9.20 19.25 -12.00
C PRO A 83 -10.34 20.21 -11.63
N PRO A 84 -10.28 21.49 -12.05
CA PRO A 84 -11.38 22.41 -11.80
C PRO A 84 -12.66 21.76 -12.32
N PHE A 85 -13.71 21.77 -11.50
CA PHE A 85 -15.05 21.36 -11.94
C PHE A 85 -15.37 22.18 -13.20
N MET A 86 -15.37 21.53 -14.36
CA MET A 86 -15.98 22.10 -15.55
C MET A 86 -17.48 21.75 -15.47
N PRO A 87 -18.38 22.75 -15.33
CA PRO A 87 -19.82 22.55 -15.27
C PRO A 87 -20.40 22.01 -16.58
#